data_AF-A0A7C6IBC1-F1
#
_entry.id   AF-A0A7C6IBC1-F1
#
_cell.length_a   1.000
_cell.length_b   1.000
_cell.length_c   1.000
_cell.angle_alpha   90.00
_cell.angle_beta   90.00
_cell.angle_gamma   90.00
#
_symmetry.space_group_name_H-M   'P 1'
#
loop_
_entity.id
_entity.type
_entity.pdbx_description
1 polymer ?
#
loop_
_entity_poly.entity_id
_entity_poly.type
_entity_poly.pdbx_seq_one_letter_code
_entity_poly.pdbx_strand_id
1 'polypeptide(L)'
;MPQPTCPQPRRWRVAASALLDGEPLPVPREKLDAHLAACPDCRAWLAQARRLSPELRRDSLRPPDLTTMLINASEAHICGCHTGGECECRDCQCPTCTCRPVA
;
A
#
# COMPACT_ATOMS: atom_id res chain seq x y z
N MET A 1 29.15 -23.52 -8.56
CA MET A 1 29.87 -22.38 -7.97
C MET A 1 28.86 -21.62 -7.11
N PRO A 2 29.08 -21.43 -5.80
CA PRO A 2 28.15 -20.63 -5.00
C PRO A 2 28.20 -19.20 -5.53
N GLN A 3 27.03 -18.64 -5.88
CA GLN A 3 26.90 -17.26 -6.32
C GLN A 3 27.41 -16.35 -5.18
N PRO A 4 28.14 -15.26 -5.44
CA PRO A 4 28.52 -14.33 -4.40
C PRO A 4 27.25 -13.71 -3.80
N THR A 5 26.92 -14.14 -2.58
CA THR A 5 25.73 -13.66 -1.86
C THR A 5 25.88 -12.16 -1.64
N CYS A 6 24.90 -11.37 -2.07
CA CYS A 6 24.91 -9.93 -1.83
C CYS A 6 25.09 -9.65 -0.33
N PRO A 7 26.07 -8.82 0.10
CA PRO A 7 26.34 -8.59 1.52
C PRO A 7 25.30 -7.68 2.20
N GLN A 8 24.58 -6.85 1.44
CA GLN A 8 23.58 -5.91 1.98
C GLN A 8 22.34 -5.84 1.07
N PRO A 9 21.63 -6.95 0.82
CA PRO A 9 20.57 -7.00 -0.19
C PRO A 9 19.44 -6.03 0.14
N ARG A 10 19.09 -5.86 1.42
CA ARG A 10 18.05 -4.92 1.84
C ARG A 10 18.38 -3.48 1.45
N ARG A 11 19.61 -3.02 1.71
CA ARG A 11 20.03 -1.64 1.39
C ARG A 11 19.90 -1.36 -0.10
N TRP A 12 20.39 -2.26 -0.94
CA TRP A 12 20.38 -2.08 -2.38
C TRP A 12 19.00 -2.23 -2.99
N ARG A 13 18.18 -3.16 -2.48
CA ARG A 13 16.78 -3.32 -2.92
C ARG A 13 15.92 -2.12 -2.51
N VAL A 14 16.12 -1.55 -1.31
CA VAL A 14 15.44 -0.31 -0.89
C VAL A 14 15.79 0.85 -1.83
N ALA A 15 17.07 1.06 -2.13
CA ALA A 15 17.48 2.11 -3.06
C ALA A 15 16.94 1.88 -4.48
N ALA A 16 16.92 0.63 -4.94
CA ALA A 16 16.36 0.28 -6.23
C ALA A 16 14.83 0.42 -6.29
N SER A 17 14.11 0.18 -5.19
CA SER A 17 12.68 0.47 -5.08
C SER A 17 12.41 1.96 -5.17
N ALA A 18 13.09 2.77 -4.36
CA ALA A 18 12.96 4.23 -4.39
C ALA A 18 13.16 4.78 -5.82
N LEU A 19 14.11 4.22 -6.58
CA LEU A 19 14.31 4.58 -7.98
C LEU A 19 13.10 4.25 -8.88
N LEU A 20 12.43 3.12 -8.67
CA LEU A 20 11.23 2.74 -9.43
C LEU A 20 10.02 3.61 -9.09
N ASP A 21 9.92 3.99 -7.82
CA ASP A 21 8.81 4.76 -7.28
C ASP A 21 8.99 6.28 -7.51
N GLY A 22 10.18 6.71 -7.95
CA GLY A 22 10.51 8.12 -8.19
C GLY A 22 10.84 8.89 -6.92
N GLU A 23 11.21 8.19 -5.85
CA GLU A 23 11.52 8.74 -4.53
C GLU A 23 13.01 9.13 -4.40
N PRO A 24 13.36 9.98 -3.40
CA PRO A 24 14.75 10.28 -3.08
C PRO A 24 15.57 9.03 -2.76
N LEU A 25 16.77 8.92 -3.35
CA LEU A 25 17.62 7.76 -3.14
C LEU A 25 18.35 7.83 -1.78
N PRO A 26 18.35 6.75 -0.98
CA PRO A 26 19.10 6.69 0.29
C PRO A 26 20.60 6.43 0.10
N VAL A 27 21.05 6.27 -1.15
CA VAL A 27 22.46 6.12 -1.55
C VAL A 27 22.71 6.90 -2.83
N PRO A 28 23.96 7.33 -3.11
CA PRO A 28 24.31 7.96 -4.38
C PRO A 28 23.95 7.06 -5.57
N ARG A 29 23.45 7.65 -6.66
CA ARG A 29 22.98 6.93 -7.84
C ARG A 29 24.08 6.10 -8.48
N GLU A 30 25.28 6.64 -8.55
CA GLU A 30 26.46 5.99 -9.14
C GLU A 30 26.83 4.72 -8.37
N LYS A 31 26.67 4.74 -7.04
CA LYS A 31 26.92 3.56 -6.19
C LYS A 31 25.86 2.48 -6.39
N LEU A 32 24.59 2.88 -6.58
CA LEU A 32 23.51 1.95 -6.89
C LEU A 32 23.75 1.29 -8.26
N ASP A 33 24.07 2.09 -9.29
CA ASP A 33 24.32 1.59 -10.64
C ASP A 33 25.54 0.65 -10.67
N ALA A 34 26.63 1.00 -9.97
CA ALA A 34 27.80 0.14 -9.83
C ALA A 34 27.47 -1.19 -9.12
N HIS A 35 26.66 -1.16 -8.06
CA HIS A 35 26.23 -2.38 -7.39
C HIS A 35 25.36 -3.25 -8.28
N LEU A 36 24.40 -2.67 -9.00
CA LEU A 36 23.56 -3.40 -9.93
C LEU A 36 24.39 -3.98 -11.08
N ALA A 37 25.44 -3.32 -11.57
CA ALA A 37 26.35 -3.92 -12.55
C ALA A 37 27.07 -5.16 -11.99
N ALA A 38 27.47 -5.14 -10.71
CA ALA A 38 28.24 -6.21 -10.08
C ALA A 38 27.40 -7.37 -9.50
N CYS A 39 26.16 -7.12 -9.03
CA CYS A 39 25.39 -8.09 -8.25
C CYS A 39 24.22 -8.71 -9.05
N PRO A 40 24.32 -9.99 -9.48
CA PRO A 40 23.26 -10.66 -10.24
C PRO A 40 21.95 -10.80 -9.46
N ASP A 41 22.00 -11.07 -8.16
CA ASP A 41 20.81 -11.25 -7.33
C ASP A 41 19.98 -9.96 -7.24
N CYS A 42 20.64 -8.81 -7.08
CA CYS A 42 19.95 -7.52 -7.02
C CYS A 42 19.44 -7.08 -8.39
N ARG A 43 20.13 -7.41 -9.49
CA ARG A 43 19.58 -7.21 -10.85
C ARG A 43 18.35 -8.06 -11.10
N ALA A 44 18.39 -9.34 -10.74
CA ALA A 44 17.29 -10.25 -10.93
C ALA A 44 16.05 -9.78 -10.15
N TRP A 45 16.26 -9.37 -8.89
CA TRP A 45 15.22 -8.76 -8.07
C TRP A 45 14.63 -7.49 -8.73
N LEU A 46 15.48 -6.56 -9.19
CA LEU A 46 15.02 -5.32 -9.83
C LEU A 46 14.24 -5.59 -11.12
N ALA A 47 14.68 -6.57 -11.92
CA ALA A 47 13.96 -6.99 -13.13
C ALA A 47 12.57 -7.57 -12.80
N GLN A 48 12.44 -8.32 -11.69
CA GLN A 48 11.15 -8.80 -11.22
C GLN A 48 10.26 -7.68 -10.71
N ALA A 49 10.79 -6.76 -9.92
CA ALA A 49 10.05 -5.60 -9.42
C ALA A 49 9.51 -4.73 -10.56
N ARG A 50 10.32 -4.46 -11.60
CA ARG A 50 9.90 -3.72 -12.80
C ARG A 50 8.73 -4.35 -13.56
N ARG A 51 8.57 -5.68 -13.49
CA ARG A 51 7.43 -6.37 -14.12
C ARG A 51 6.14 -6.19 -13.32
N LEU A 52 6.24 -6.13 -11.99
CA LEU A 52 5.09 -5.95 -11.10
C LEU A 52 4.57 -4.51 -11.09
N SER A 53 5.44 -3.49 -11.19
CA SER A 53 5.00 -2.08 -11.08
C SER A 53 3.91 -1.69 -12.10
N PRO A 54 3.98 -2.08 -13.39
CA PRO A 54 2.89 -1.84 -14.35
C PRO A 54 1.61 -2.64 -14.06
N GLU A 55 1.72 -3.86 -13.52
CA GLU A 55 0.57 -4.68 -13.14
C GLU A 55 -0.20 -4.05 -11.98
N LEU A 56 0.52 -3.67 -10.92
CA LEU A 56 -0.03 -2.95 -9.78
C LEU A 56 -0.64 -1.60 -10.18
N ARG A 57 0.02 -0.87 -11.09
CA ARG A 57 -0.50 0.40 -11.60
C ARG A 57 -1.79 0.23 -12.39
N ARG A 58 -1.94 -0.85 -13.17
CA ARG A 58 -3.18 -1.16 -13.91
C ARG A 58 -4.35 -1.46 -12.96
N ASP A 59 -4.10 -2.26 -11.93
CA ASP A 59 -5.12 -2.61 -10.93
C ASP A 59 -5.56 -1.37 -10.12
N SER A 60 -4.63 -0.44 -9.89
CA SER A 60 -4.89 0.83 -9.21
C SER A 60 -5.69 1.87 -10.02
N LEU A 61 -6.06 1.60 -11.29
CA LEU A 61 -6.79 2.58 -12.11
C LEU A 61 -8.27 2.70 -11.78
N ARG A 62 -8.80 1.83 -10.90
CA ARG A 62 -10.17 1.95 -10.41
C ARG A 62 -10.23 1.55 -8.93
N PRO A 63 -9.58 2.32 -8.05
CA PRO A 63 -9.67 2.04 -6.63
C PRO A 63 -11.15 2.21 -6.22
N PRO A 64 -11.66 1.39 -5.30
CA PRO A 64 -12.96 1.65 -4.70
C PRO A 64 -12.92 3.02 -4.01
N ASP A 65 -14.07 3.67 -3.86
CA ASP A 65 -14.17 4.91 -3.10
C ASP A 65 -13.94 4.61 -1.60
N LEU A 66 -12.66 4.62 -1.21
CA LEU A 66 -12.23 4.38 0.16
C LEU A 66 -12.76 5.44 1.11
N THR A 67 -13.02 6.67 0.64
CA THR A 67 -13.59 7.74 1.47
C THR A 67 -14.99 7.35 1.90
N THR A 68 -15.85 7.00 0.95
CA THR A 68 -17.22 6.55 1.26
C THR A 68 -17.21 5.28 2.10
N MET A 69 -16.35 4.30 1.80
CA MET A 69 -16.25 3.07 2.59
C MET A 69 -15.83 3.33 4.04
N LEU A 70 -14.84 4.19 4.27
CA LEU A 70 -14.35 4.51 5.61
C LEU A 70 -15.38 5.30 6.42
N ILE A 71 -16.04 6.28 5.80
CA ILE A 71 -17.11 7.04 6.45
C ILE A 71 -18.21 6.08 6.90
N ASN A 72 -18.73 5.23 6.02
CA ASN A 72 -19.80 4.29 6.36
C ASN A 72 -19.37 3.30 7.46
N ALA A 73 -18.14 2.79 7.41
CA ALA A 73 -17.61 1.88 8.43
C ALA A 73 -17.45 2.58 9.79
N SER A 74 -16.96 3.81 9.81
CA SER A 74 -16.84 4.61 11.02
C SER A 74 -18.21 4.98 11.59
N GLU A 75 -19.14 5.44 10.76
CA GLU A 75 -20.52 5.75 11.16
C GLU A 75 -21.21 4.53 11.77
N ALA A 76 -21.08 3.36 11.15
CA ALA A 76 -21.61 2.11 11.72
C ALA A 76 -20.97 1.75 13.07
N HIS A 77 -19.68 2.03 13.25
CA HIS A 77 -18.95 1.70 14.48
C HIS A 77 -19.27 2.65 15.64
N ILE A 78 -19.44 3.94 15.37
CA ILE A 78 -19.80 4.95 16.39
C ILE A 78 -21.30 5.04 16.63
N CYS A 79 -22.10 4.30 15.86
CA CYS A 79 -23.54 4.32 15.96
C CYS A 79 -24.01 3.93 17.36
N GLY A 80 -24.79 4.80 18.00
CA GLY A 80 -25.37 4.56 19.32
C GLY A 80 -26.18 3.27 19.42
N CYS A 81 -26.68 2.70 18.30
CA CYS A 81 -27.39 1.41 18.31
C CYS A 81 -26.55 0.27 18.92
N HIS A 82 -25.23 0.29 18.76
CA HIS A 82 -24.33 -0.76 19.27
C HIS A 82 -24.02 -0.61 20.77
N THR A 83 -24.16 0.60 21.31
CA THR A 83 -23.85 0.94 22.71
C THR A 83 -25.10 1.23 23.54
N GLY A 84 -26.30 1.16 22.94
CA GLY A 84 -27.58 1.46 23.57
C GLY A 84 -27.92 2.95 23.65
N GLY A 85 -27.19 3.80 22.93
CA GLY A 85 -27.39 5.25 22.84
C GLY A 85 -28.23 5.69 21.62
N GLU A 86 -28.41 7.01 21.47
CA GLU A 86 -29.14 7.62 20.35
C GLU A 86 -28.39 7.47 19.03
N CYS A 87 -29.13 7.29 17.93
CA CYS A 87 -28.54 7.15 16.59
C CYS A 87 -28.29 8.53 15.98
N GLU A 88 -27.02 8.88 15.80
CA GLU A 88 -26.59 10.13 15.15
C GLU A 88 -26.19 9.94 13.68
N CYS A 89 -26.37 8.73 13.13
CA CYS A 89 -26.03 8.45 11.73
C CYS A 89 -26.99 9.16 10.76
N ARG A 90 -26.48 9.72 9.66
CA ARG A 90 -27.29 10.34 8.62
C ARG A 90 -27.94 9.31 7.68
N ASP A 91 -27.19 8.26 7.31
CA ASP A 91 -27.64 7.15 6.46
C ASP A 91 -27.31 5.80 7.14
N CYS A 92 -28.18 5.32 8.02
CA CYS A 92 -27.91 4.10 8.80
C CYS A 92 -27.86 2.83 7.92
N GLN A 93 -26.70 2.16 7.88
CA GLN A 93 -26.46 0.90 7.12
C GLN A 93 -26.26 -0.34 8.02
N CYS A 94 -26.61 -0.26 9.31
CA CYS A 94 -26.41 -1.37 10.25
C CYS A 94 -27.35 -2.55 9.96
N PRO A 95 -26.86 -3.80 9.91
CA PRO A 95 -27.69 -4.97 9.60
C PRO A 95 -28.73 -5.33 10.67
N THR A 96 -28.59 -4.81 11.90
CA THR A 96 -29.45 -5.12 13.06
C THR A 96 -29.98 -3.89 13.80
N CYS A 97 -29.79 -2.67 13.27
CA CYS A 97 -30.26 -1.49 14.00
C CYS A 97 -31.80 -1.32 13.91
N THR A 98 -32.41 -0.93 15.03
CA THR A 98 -33.86 -0.64 15.18
C THR A 98 -34.18 0.86 15.21
N CYS A 99 -33.21 1.73 14.91
CA CYS A 99 -33.40 3.16 15.00
C CYS A 99 -34.33 3.69 13.90
N ARG A 100 -35.15 4.66 14.28
CA ARG A 100 -36.03 5.41 13.38
C ARG A 100 -35.34 6.73 13.06
N PRO A 101 -35.27 7.18 11.79
CA PRO A 101 -34.81 8.54 11.51
C PRO A 101 -35.68 9.53 12.29
N VAL A 102 -35.04 10.50 12.96
CA VAL A 102 -35.75 11.63 13.56
C VAL A 102 -36.24 12.51 12.41
N ALA A 103 -37.54 12.81 12.41
CA ALA A 103 -38.22 13.58 11.37
C ALA A 103 -37.72 15.03 11.29
#